data_AF-A0A1U7S3E3-F1
#
_entry.id   AF-A0A1U7S3E3-F1
#
_cell.length_a   1.000
_cell.length_b   1.000
_cell.length_c   1.000
_cell.angle_alpha   90.00
_cell.angle_beta   90.00
_cell.angle_gamma   90.00
#
_symmetry.space_group_name_H-M   'P 1'
#
loop_
_entity.id
_entity.type
_entity.pdbx_description
1 polymer ?
#
loop_
_entity_poly.entity_id
_entity_poly.type
_entity_poly.pdbx_seq_one_letter_code
_entity_poly.pdbx_strand_id
1 'polypeptide(L)'
;MKYSDVKLGENLSQEIEEWSVEKHTEQTSTDAYGVINFQGGSHSYRAKYVRLSYDTKPEAILQLMLREWQMELPKLVISVHGGMQKFELHPRIKQLLGKGLIKAAVTTGAWILTGGVNTGVAKHVGDALKEHASRSCRKICTIGIAPWGVIENRNDLVGRDVVAPYQTLLNPLSKLNVLNNLHSHFILVDDGTVGKYGAEVKLRRELEKTINLQRIHARIGQGVPVVALVFEGGPNVVLTVLEYLQENPPVPVVVCEGTGRAADILAHVHKQTEEGG
;
A
#
# COMPACT_ATOMS: atom_id res chain seq x y z
N MET A 1 -46.02 -46.50 -38.94
CA MET A 1 -45.88 -45.03 -38.92
C MET A 1 -44.43 -44.70 -38.66
N LYS A 2 -43.86 -43.86 -39.52
CA LYS A 2 -42.44 -43.49 -39.53
C LYS A 2 -42.14 -42.49 -38.42
N TYR A 3 -40.94 -42.62 -37.86
CA TYR A 3 -40.26 -41.67 -36.99
C TYR A 3 -40.38 -40.23 -37.53
N SER A 4 -40.79 -39.29 -36.69
CA SER A 4 -40.71 -37.85 -36.93
C SER A 4 -39.94 -37.20 -35.79
N ASP A 5 -38.66 -36.99 -36.05
CA ASP A 5 -37.75 -35.94 -35.58
C ASP A 5 -38.13 -35.20 -34.28
N VAL A 6 -37.66 -35.74 -33.15
CA VAL A 6 -37.34 -34.90 -32.00
C VAL A 6 -36.04 -34.18 -32.35
N LYS A 7 -36.12 -32.91 -32.74
CA LYS A 7 -34.94 -32.03 -32.78
C LYS A 7 -34.33 -32.03 -31.39
N LEU A 8 -33.12 -32.60 -31.27
CA LEU A 8 -32.25 -32.38 -30.12
C LEU A 8 -32.16 -30.86 -29.92
N GLY A 9 -32.72 -30.38 -28.82
CA GLY A 9 -32.51 -29.02 -28.36
C GLY A 9 -31.01 -28.78 -28.31
N GLU A 10 -30.61 -27.69 -28.95
CA GLU A 10 -29.25 -27.20 -29.03
C GLU A 10 -28.59 -27.30 -27.64
N ASN A 11 -27.50 -28.06 -27.56
CA ASN A 11 -26.55 -27.94 -26.47
C ASN A 11 -25.98 -26.51 -26.53
N LEU A 12 -26.68 -25.56 -25.91
CA LEU A 12 -26.11 -24.30 -25.48
C LEU A 12 -25.06 -24.67 -24.43
N SER A 13 -23.86 -24.95 -24.92
CA SER A 13 -22.64 -24.74 -24.16
C SER A 13 -22.60 -23.25 -23.84
N GLN A 14 -23.30 -22.85 -22.77
CA GLN A 14 -23.00 -21.60 -22.11
C GLN A 14 -21.56 -21.74 -21.64
N GLU A 15 -20.62 -21.21 -22.42
CA GLU A 15 -19.28 -20.94 -21.95
C GLU A 15 -19.45 -20.22 -20.61
N ILE A 16 -18.93 -20.82 -19.54
CA ILE A 16 -18.94 -20.18 -18.22
C ILE A 16 -18.04 -18.97 -18.37
N GLU A 17 -18.67 -17.79 -18.49
CA GLU A 17 -17.94 -16.53 -18.59
C GLU A 17 -17.11 -16.32 -17.33
N GLU A 18 -15.79 -16.20 -17.49
CA GLU A 18 -14.89 -15.92 -16.38
C GLU A 18 -14.95 -14.43 -16.01
N TRP A 19 -15.15 -14.15 -14.72
CA TRP A 19 -15.20 -12.77 -14.23
C TRP A 19 -13.86 -12.07 -14.43
N SER A 20 -13.91 -10.87 -14.99
CA SER A 20 -12.78 -9.95 -15.14
C SER A 20 -13.22 -8.53 -14.80
N VAL A 21 -12.28 -7.73 -14.30
CA VAL A 21 -12.54 -6.33 -13.90
C VAL A 21 -13.03 -5.54 -15.11
N GLU A 22 -12.42 -5.73 -16.27
CA GLU A 22 -12.69 -4.96 -17.49
C GLU A 22 -14.09 -5.21 -18.06
N LYS A 23 -14.63 -6.41 -17.87
CA LYS A 23 -15.92 -6.82 -18.42
C LYS A 23 -17.10 -6.66 -17.45
N HIS A 24 -16.83 -6.76 -16.15
CA HIS A 24 -17.87 -6.95 -15.14
C HIS A 24 -17.88 -5.86 -14.06
N THR A 25 -17.22 -4.73 -14.32
CA THR A 25 -17.28 -3.56 -13.45
C THR A 25 -17.69 -2.32 -14.25
N GLU A 26 -18.33 -1.38 -13.58
CA GLU A 26 -18.70 -0.08 -14.15
C GLU A 26 -18.14 1.03 -13.27
N GLN A 27 -17.45 1.99 -13.89
CA GLN A 27 -16.87 3.11 -13.18
C GLN A 27 -17.90 4.21 -12.97
N THR A 28 -18.02 4.66 -11.72
CA THR A 28 -18.86 5.81 -11.33
C THR A 28 -18.06 6.81 -10.51
N SER A 29 -18.64 7.99 -10.27
CA SER A 29 -18.02 8.99 -9.39
C SER A 29 -17.89 8.45 -7.96
N THR A 30 -16.72 8.61 -7.36
CA THR A 30 -16.46 8.12 -6.00
C THR A 30 -17.43 8.71 -4.98
N ASP A 31 -17.85 7.86 -4.04
CA ASP A 31 -18.75 8.16 -2.95
C ASP A 31 -18.07 8.06 -1.59
N ALA A 32 -16.76 7.81 -1.53
CA ALA A 32 -16.03 7.56 -0.30
C ALA A 32 -14.73 8.39 -0.25
N TYR A 33 -14.81 9.58 0.33
CA TYR A 33 -13.65 10.45 0.58
C TYR A 33 -13.91 11.44 1.72
N GLY A 34 -12.83 11.89 2.36
CA GLY A 34 -12.90 12.85 3.46
C GLY A 34 -11.83 12.58 4.50
N VAL A 35 -12.22 12.53 5.77
CA VAL A 35 -11.34 12.28 6.91
C VAL A 35 -11.84 11.09 7.74
N ILE A 36 -11.00 10.08 7.91
CA ILE A 36 -11.24 8.99 8.86
C ILE A 36 -11.03 9.51 10.27
N ASN A 37 -11.97 9.23 11.17
CA ASN A 37 -11.84 9.43 12.61
C ASN A 37 -11.80 8.06 13.30
N PHE A 38 -10.60 7.59 13.63
CA PHE A 38 -10.40 6.26 14.20
C PHE A 38 -10.98 6.15 15.62
N GLN A 39 -11.81 5.12 15.82
CA GLN A 39 -12.48 4.82 17.08
C GLN A 39 -11.79 3.68 17.84
N GLY A 40 -12.03 3.61 19.16
CA GLY A 40 -11.60 2.47 19.98
C GLY A 40 -10.18 2.57 20.56
N GLY A 41 -9.54 3.74 20.49
CA GLY A 41 -8.26 4.02 21.14
C GLY A 41 -8.36 5.13 22.20
N SER A 42 -7.31 5.29 23.01
CA SER A 42 -7.19 6.39 23.99
C SER A 42 -6.90 7.76 23.35
N HIS A 43 -6.59 7.78 22.05
CA HIS A 43 -6.24 8.98 21.29
C HIS A 43 -7.09 9.04 20.03
N SER A 44 -7.57 10.23 19.68
CA SER A 44 -8.25 10.47 18.40
C SER A 44 -7.20 10.63 17.30
N TYR A 45 -7.05 9.57 16.50
CA TYR A 45 -6.24 9.62 15.28
C TYR A 45 -7.14 9.96 14.08
N ARG A 46 -6.66 10.82 13.20
CA ARG A 46 -7.36 11.22 11.98
C ARG A 46 -6.45 11.06 10.76
N ALA A 47 -7.03 10.63 9.65
CA ALA A 47 -6.33 10.48 8.38
C ALA A 47 -7.20 10.97 7.22
N LYS A 48 -6.61 11.65 6.23
CA LYS A 48 -7.34 11.95 4.98
C LYS A 48 -7.45 10.68 4.14
N TYR A 49 -8.56 10.46 3.45
CA TYR A 49 -8.73 9.29 2.60
C TYR A 49 -9.53 9.58 1.34
N VAL A 50 -9.30 8.74 0.33
CA VAL A 50 -10.09 8.70 -0.90
C VAL A 50 -10.16 7.25 -1.40
N ARG A 51 -11.34 6.82 -1.85
CA ARG A 51 -11.54 5.63 -2.68
C ARG A 51 -11.43 6.03 -4.14
N LEU A 52 -10.61 5.31 -4.90
CA LEU A 52 -10.39 5.55 -6.33
C LEU A 52 -10.30 4.24 -7.11
N SER A 53 -10.51 4.31 -8.43
CA SER A 53 -10.38 3.15 -9.32
C SER A 53 -8.92 2.71 -9.45
N TYR A 54 -8.68 1.41 -9.60
CA TYR A 54 -7.35 0.81 -9.78
C TYR A 54 -6.54 1.35 -10.97
N ASP A 55 -7.22 1.95 -11.96
CA ASP A 55 -6.65 2.54 -13.17
C ASP A 55 -6.61 4.09 -13.13
N THR A 56 -6.89 4.70 -11.96
CA THR A 56 -6.83 6.16 -11.81
C THR A 56 -5.44 6.67 -12.14
N LYS A 57 -5.37 7.69 -13.01
CA LYS A 57 -4.09 8.29 -13.43
C LYS A 57 -3.28 8.82 -12.23
N PRO A 58 -2.02 8.40 -12.07
CA PRO A 58 -1.16 8.83 -10.96
C PRO A 58 -1.01 10.35 -10.81
N GLU A 59 -1.04 11.11 -11.91
CA GLU A 59 -0.93 12.57 -11.89
C GLU A 59 -2.09 13.21 -11.15
N ALA A 60 -3.30 12.66 -11.29
CA ALA A 60 -4.49 13.14 -10.59
C ALA A 60 -4.37 12.86 -9.08
N ILE A 61 -3.83 11.69 -8.71
CA ILE A 61 -3.57 11.31 -7.32
C ILE A 61 -2.52 12.24 -6.70
N LEU A 62 -1.43 12.50 -7.41
CA LEU A 62 -0.40 13.43 -6.93
C LEU A 62 -0.94 14.86 -6.80
N GLN A 63 -1.76 15.33 -7.74
CA GLN A 63 -2.43 16.63 -7.63
C GLN A 63 -3.35 16.71 -6.41
N LEU A 64 -4.15 15.67 -6.15
CA LEU A 64 -4.96 15.56 -4.94
C LEU A 64 -4.09 15.70 -3.68
N MET A 65 -2.98 14.94 -3.61
CA MET A 65 -2.08 14.96 -2.46
C MET A 65 -1.46 16.35 -2.22
N LEU A 66 -0.97 17.00 -3.27
CA LEU A 66 -0.27 18.28 -3.14
C LEU A 66 -1.22 19.47 -2.97
N ARG A 67 -2.37 19.47 -3.66
CA ARG A 67 -3.30 20.61 -3.71
C ARG A 67 -4.41 20.49 -2.68
N GLU A 68 -5.20 19.43 -2.77
CA GLU A 68 -6.38 19.25 -1.90
C GLU A 68 -5.98 18.81 -0.49
N TRP A 69 -5.00 17.91 -0.40
CA TRP A 69 -4.48 17.48 0.90
C TRP A 69 -3.43 18.44 1.46
N GLN A 70 -2.95 19.41 0.66
CA GLN A 70 -1.94 20.39 1.04
C GLN A 70 -0.67 19.74 1.59
N MET A 71 -0.27 18.60 1.03
CA MET A 71 0.96 17.93 1.42
C MET A 71 2.16 18.66 0.81
N GLU A 72 3.21 18.85 1.59
CA GLU A 72 4.49 19.31 1.08
C GLU A 72 5.11 18.23 0.19
N LEU A 73 5.64 18.63 -0.97
CA LEU A 73 6.37 17.73 -1.86
C LEU A 73 7.56 17.11 -1.09
N PRO A 74 7.71 15.78 -1.06
CA PRO A 74 8.74 15.14 -0.26
C PRO A 74 10.11 15.33 -0.90
N LYS A 75 11.15 15.28 -0.08
CA LYS A 75 12.54 15.24 -0.58
C LYS A 75 13.05 13.81 -0.81
N LEU A 76 12.28 12.81 -0.38
CA LEU A 76 12.56 11.39 -0.50
C LEU A 76 11.25 10.60 -0.35
N VAL A 77 11.10 9.52 -1.10
CA VAL A 77 10.05 8.51 -0.85
C VAL A 77 10.70 7.24 -0.33
N ILE A 78 10.24 6.77 0.82
CA ILE A 78 10.60 5.46 1.38
C ILE A 78 9.41 4.53 1.13
N SER A 79 9.53 3.66 0.13
CA SER A 79 8.51 2.69 -0.21
C SER A 79 8.74 1.38 0.55
N VAL A 80 7.89 1.09 1.53
CA VAL A 80 8.06 -0.05 2.42
C VAL A 80 7.29 -1.26 1.90
N HIS A 81 8.00 -2.37 1.73
CA HIS A 81 7.51 -3.65 1.24
C HIS A 81 7.82 -4.75 2.23
N GLY A 82 7.02 -5.81 2.21
CA GLY A 82 7.27 -6.94 3.09
C GLY A 82 6.09 -7.86 3.32
N GLY A 83 6.17 -8.64 4.41
CA GLY A 83 5.11 -9.54 4.84
C GLY A 83 3.78 -8.83 5.06
N MET A 84 2.73 -9.36 4.44
CA MET A 84 1.36 -8.86 4.63
C MET A 84 0.65 -9.55 5.80
N GLN A 85 1.06 -10.78 6.11
CA GLN A 85 0.54 -11.54 7.25
C GLN A 85 1.23 -11.11 8.54
N LYS A 86 0.63 -11.45 9.69
CA LYS A 86 1.25 -11.19 11.00
C LYS A 86 2.57 -11.97 11.11
N PHE A 87 3.63 -11.26 11.45
CA PHE A 87 4.92 -11.83 11.85
C PHE A 87 5.52 -10.98 12.98
N GLU A 88 6.35 -11.61 13.80
CA GLU A 88 7.04 -10.94 14.90
C GLU A 88 8.50 -10.70 14.52
N LEU A 89 8.98 -9.50 14.82
CA LEU A 89 10.38 -9.14 14.66
C LEU A 89 11.10 -9.35 16.00
N HIS A 90 12.35 -9.80 15.94
CA HIS A 90 13.20 -9.83 17.13
C HIS A 90 13.28 -8.41 17.74
N PRO A 91 13.13 -8.23 19.08
CA PRO A 91 13.00 -6.90 19.69
C PRO A 91 14.12 -5.92 19.32
N ARG A 92 15.36 -6.41 19.25
CA ARG A 92 16.53 -5.60 18.83
C ARG A 92 16.39 -5.10 17.39
N ILE A 93 15.92 -5.94 16.48
CA ILE A 93 15.73 -5.61 15.06
C ILE A 93 14.57 -4.62 14.93
N LYS A 94 13.44 -4.88 15.60
CA LYS A 94 12.30 -3.97 15.64
C LYS A 94 12.70 -2.56 16.08
N GLN A 95 13.50 -2.47 17.14
CA GLN A 95 13.97 -1.19 17.66
C GLN A 95 14.92 -0.47 16.70
N LEU A 96 15.90 -1.18 16.14
CA LEU A 96 16.88 -0.60 15.22
C LEU A 96 16.22 -0.11 13.94
N LEU A 97 15.40 -0.94 13.30
CA LEU A 97 14.70 -0.60 12.07
C LEU A 97 13.69 0.52 12.27
N GLY A 98 12.90 0.46 13.36
CA GLY A 98 11.96 1.52 13.71
C GLY A 98 12.66 2.88 13.89
N LYS A 99 13.72 2.93 14.72
CA LYS A 99 14.48 4.17 14.93
C LYS A 99 15.15 4.67 13.65
N GLY A 100 15.74 3.78 12.85
CA GLY A 100 16.38 4.12 11.58
C GLY A 100 15.40 4.73 10.59
N LEU A 101 14.25 4.07 10.38
CA LEU A 101 13.19 4.54 9.48
C LEU A 101 12.67 5.92 9.90
N ILE A 102 12.32 6.09 11.17
CA ILE A 102 11.81 7.36 11.70
C ILE A 102 12.86 8.46 11.56
N LYS A 103 14.13 8.19 11.91
CA LYS A 103 15.21 9.17 11.80
C LYS A 103 15.40 9.58 10.34
N ALA A 104 15.42 8.64 9.41
CA ALA A 104 15.54 8.93 7.97
C ALA A 104 14.40 9.82 7.48
N ALA A 105 13.14 9.48 7.82
CA ALA A 105 11.97 10.23 7.41
C ALA A 105 11.95 11.65 7.96
N VAL A 106 12.24 11.83 9.25
CA VAL A 106 12.26 13.15 9.90
C VAL A 106 13.41 14.02 9.38
N THR A 107 14.59 13.45 9.16
CA THR A 107 15.78 14.21 8.74
C THR A 107 15.63 14.73 7.32
N THR A 108 15.01 13.95 6.44
CA THR A 108 14.89 14.27 5.02
C THR A 108 13.58 14.97 4.67
N GLY A 109 12.53 14.84 5.50
CA GLY A 109 11.17 15.20 5.10
C GLY A 109 10.62 14.20 4.09
N ALA A 110 10.82 12.90 4.34
CA ALA A 110 10.36 11.85 3.45
C ALA A 110 8.88 11.55 3.61
N TRP A 111 8.25 11.10 2.53
CA TRP A 111 7.02 10.33 2.61
C TRP A 111 7.34 8.85 2.82
N ILE A 112 6.53 8.17 3.65
CA ILE A 112 6.60 6.73 3.84
C ILE A 112 5.36 6.10 3.18
N LEU A 113 5.56 5.24 2.19
CA LEU A 113 4.48 4.48 1.56
C LEU A 113 4.44 3.06 2.12
N THR A 114 3.25 2.58 2.50
CA THR A 114 3.05 1.18 2.92
C THR A 114 1.70 0.65 2.42
N GLY A 115 1.42 -0.64 2.66
CA GLY A 115 0.12 -1.25 2.36
C GLY A 115 -1.06 -0.78 3.23
N GLY A 116 -0.85 0.10 4.22
CA GLY A 116 -1.90 0.76 5.00
C GLY A 116 -2.71 -0.09 5.99
N VAL A 117 -2.78 -1.41 5.82
CA VAL A 117 -3.50 -2.31 6.72
C VAL A 117 -2.74 -2.55 8.03
N ASN A 118 -3.45 -2.79 9.14
CA ASN A 118 -2.89 -2.95 10.49
C ASN A 118 -2.34 -4.36 10.75
N THR A 119 -1.62 -4.92 9.79
CA THR A 119 -0.96 -6.24 9.87
C THR A 119 0.41 -6.20 9.18
N GLY A 120 1.22 -7.23 9.43
CA GLY A 120 2.52 -7.41 8.81
C GLY A 120 3.44 -6.19 8.91
N VAL A 121 4.12 -5.85 7.81
CA VAL A 121 5.11 -4.77 7.78
C VAL A 121 4.49 -3.40 8.08
N ALA A 122 3.28 -3.14 7.58
CA ALA A 122 2.60 -1.86 7.81
C ALA A 122 2.28 -1.66 9.30
N LYS A 123 1.98 -2.73 10.04
CA LYS A 123 1.85 -2.67 11.51
C LYS A 123 3.17 -2.29 12.19
N HIS A 124 4.30 -2.90 11.82
CA HIS A 124 5.60 -2.58 12.41
C HIS A 124 6.02 -1.13 12.15
N VAL A 125 5.72 -0.59 10.95
CA VAL A 125 5.89 0.84 10.63
C VAL A 125 5.01 1.71 11.54
N GLY A 126 3.74 1.35 11.72
CA GLY A 126 2.82 2.03 12.65
C GLY A 126 3.39 2.07 14.06
N ASP A 127 3.79 0.93 14.62
CA ASP A 127 4.37 0.84 15.97
C ASP A 127 5.58 1.81 16.14
N ALA A 128 6.45 1.93 15.13
CA ALA A 128 7.57 2.88 15.15
C ALA A 128 7.11 4.35 15.10
N LEU A 129 6.06 4.67 14.33
CA LEU A 129 5.46 6.01 14.30
C LEU A 129 4.86 6.40 15.66
N LYS A 130 4.23 5.45 16.36
CA LYS A 130 3.67 5.67 17.69
C LYS A 130 4.74 5.99 18.73
N GLU A 131 5.87 5.28 18.71
CA GLU A 131 7.01 5.56 19.59
C GLU A 131 7.62 6.95 19.33
N HIS A 132 7.62 7.39 18.07
CA HIS A 132 8.08 8.73 17.71
C HIS A 132 7.11 9.83 18.15
N ALA A 133 5.80 9.63 17.92
CA ALA A 133 4.77 10.62 18.24
C ALA A 133 4.70 10.94 19.74
N SER A 134 5.05 9.99 20.62
CA SER A 134 5.13 10.24 22.07
C SER A 134 6.31 11.14 22.47
N ARG A 135 7.30 11.31 21.58
CA ARG A 135 8.54 12.05 21.82
C ARG A 135 8.65 13.35 21.01
N SER A 136 7.82 13.53 19.97
CA SER A 136 7.90 14.66 19.05
C SER A 136 6.57 14.98 18.40
N CYS A 137 6.27 16.27 18.24
CA CYS A 137 5.11 16.74 17.49
C CYS A 137 5.34 16.81 15.97
N ARG A 138 6.57 16.50 15.47
CA ARG A 138 6.84 16.51 14.03
C ARG A 138 6.08 15.39 13.35
N LYS A 139 5.09 15.77 12.52
CA LYS A 139 4.27 14.84 11.76
C LYS A 139 5.07 14.26 10.60
N ILE A 140 5.05 12.94 10.48
CA ILE A 140 5.61 12.20 9.35
C ILE A 140 4.46 11.88 8.40
N CYS A 141 4.64 12.15 7.10
CA CYS A 141 3.65 11.81 6.10
C CYS A 141 3.76 10.32 5.76
N THR A 142 2.92 9.52 6.42
CA THR A 142 2.78 8.08 6.16
C THR A 142 1.49 7.83 5.40
N ILE A 143 1.60 7.25 4.20
CA ILE A 143 0.51 7.02 3.26
C ILE A 143 0.29 5.51 3.13
N GLY A 144 -0.93 5.06 3.40
CA GLY A 144 -1.36 3.68 3.20
C GLY A 144 -2.04 3.55 1.84
N ILE A 145 -1.50 2.71 0.97
CA ILE A 145 -2.12 2.37 -0.31
C ILE A 145 -2.64 0.94 -0.19
N ALA A 146 -3.96 0.78 -0.12
CA ALA A 146 -4.61 -0.47 0.23
C ALA A 146 -5.78 -0.78 -0.72
N PRO A 147 -6.04 -2.05 -1.08
CA PRO A 147 -7.24 -2.40 -1.81
C PRO A 147 -8.50 -2.12 -0.98
N TRP A 148 -9.51 -1.49 -1.57
CA TRP A 148 -10.80 -1.24 -0.95
C TRP A 148 -11.48 -2.55 -0.51
N GLY A 149 -11.39 -3.58 -1.35
CA GLY A 149 -11.99 -4.89 -1.15
C GLY A 149 -11.48 -5.66 0.08
N VAL A 150 -10.30 -5.32 0.62
CA VAL A 150 -9.72 -6.02 1.79
C VAL A 150 -9.97 -5.31 3.11
N ILE A 151 -10.65 -4.16 3.09
CA ILE A 151 -10.86 -3.31 4.27
C ILE A 151 -12.12 -3.77 5.01
N GLU A 152 -11.94 -4.12 6.27
CA GLU A 152 -13.01 -4.38 7.22
C GLU A 152 -13.80 -3.10 7.51
N ASN A 153 -15.12 -3.20 7.67
CA ASN A 153 -16.01 -2.05 7.93
C ASN A 153 -15.87 -0.90 6.91
N ARG A 154 -15.49 -1.20 5.65
CA ARG A 154 -15.31 -0.18 4.61
C ARG A 154 -16.57 0.64 4.33
N ASN A 155 -17.75 0.09 4.59
CA ASN A 155 -19.02 0.81 4.43
C ASN A 155 -19.13 2.04 5.34
N ASP A 156 -18.45 2.04 6.49
CA ASP A 156 -18.41 3.20 7.39
C ASP A 156 -17.66 4.39 6.78
N LEU A 157 -16.83 4.13 5.76
CA LEU A 157 -16.05 5.13 5.03
C LEU A 157 -16.81 5.69 3.80
N VAL A 158 -18.02 5.22 3.52
CA VAL A 158 -18.85 5.76 2.43
C VAL A 158 -19.45 7.09 2.87
N GLY A 159 -19.16 8.12 2.10
CA GLY A 159 -19.57 9.50 2.31
C GLY A 159 -18.72 10.46 1.49
N ARG A 160 -19.33 11.56 1.03
CA ARG A 160 -18.66 12.60 0.24
C ARG A 160 -18.23 13.75 1.15
N ASP A 161 -16.94 13.96 1.27
CA ASP A 161 -16.31 14.96 2.15
C ASP A 161 -16.77 14.86 3.61
N VAL A 162 -16.76 13.64 4.15
CA VAL A 162 -17.25 13.36 5.51
C VAL A 162 -16.12 13.19 6.51
N VAL A 163 -16.45 13.36 7.79
CA VAL A 163 -15.63 12.82 8.88
C VAL A 163 -16.18 11.45 9.26
N ALA A 164 -15.67 10.40 8.62
CA ALA A 164 -16.14 9.03 8.77
C ALA A 164 -15.63 8.40 10.09
N PRO A 165 -16.51 8.03 11.04
CA PRO A 165 -16.09 7.23 12.19
C PRO A 165 -15.70 5.82 11.73
N TYR A 166 -14.51 5.34 12.11
CA TYR A 166 -14.03 4.03 11.68
C TYR A 166 -13.50 3.21 12.84
N GLN A 167 -14.04 2.00 13.03
CA GLN A 167 -13.66 1.12 14.12
C GLN A 167 -12.59 0.11 13.70
N THR A 168 -11.50 0.04 14.47
CA THR A 168 -10.37 -0.88 14.20
C THR A 168 -10.48 -2.21 14.95
N LEU A 169 -11.68 -2.62 15.37
CA LEU A 169 -11.89 -3.94 15.96
C LEU A 169 -11.94 -4.98 14.85
N LEU A 170 -11.08 -5.98 14.95
CA LEU A 170 -11.10 -7.12 14.04
C LEU A 170 -12.28 -8.02 14.39
N ASN A 171 -13.04 -8.42 13.37
CA ASN A 171 -14.01 -9.50 13.48
C ASN A 171 -13.25 -10.84 13.39
N PRO A 172 -13.25 -11.70 14.44
CA PRO A 172 -12.52 -12.97 14.42
C PRO A 172 -12.94 -13.93 13.29
N LEU A 173 -14.13 -13.73 12.72
CA LEU A 173 -14.66 -14.55 11.62
C LEU A 173 -14.33 -13.98 10.24
N SER A 174 -13.81 -12.76 10.17
CA SER A 174 -13.50 -12.10 8.91
C SER A 174 -12.07 -12.40 8.47
N LYS A 175 -11.89 -12.46 7.15
CA LYS A 175 -10.57 -12.56 6.49
C LYS A 175 -10.06 -11.19 6.02
N LEU A 176 -10.83 -10.12 6.25
CA LEU A 176 -10.47 -8.75 5.91
C LEU A 176 -9.55 -8.15 6.98
N ASN A 177 -9.05 -6.94 6.71
CA ASN A 177 -8.10 -6.26 7.57
C ASN A 177 -8.59 -4.85 7.90
N VAL A 178 -8.27 -4.37 9.09
CA VAL A 178 -8.54 -2.98 9.48
C VAL A 178 -7.40 -2.07 9.01
N LEU A 179 -7.71 -0.81 8.72
CA LEU A 179 -6.71 0.22 8.44
C LEU A 179 -5.85 0.51 9.68
N ASN A 180 -4.58 0.86 9.45
CA ASN A 180 -3.66 1.23 10.51
C ASN A 180 -3.88 2.69 10.95
N ASN A 181 -4.35 2.90 12.18
CA ASN A 181 -4.67 4.23 12.70
C ASN A 181 -3.47 5.16 12.92
N LEU A 182 -2.24 4.70 12.67
CA LEU A 182 -1.01 5.48 12.80
C LEU A 182 -0.55 6.07 11.47
N HIS A 183 -1.26 5.78 10.38
CA HIS A 183 -1.08 6.40 9.08
C HIS A 183 -1.84 7.72 8.98
N SER A 184 -1.28 8.65 8.21
CA SER A 184 -1.82 10.01 8.05
C SER A 184 -2.74 10.18 6.86
N HIS A 185 -2.57 9.35 5.84
CA HIS A 185 -3.28 9.43 4.57
C HIS A 185 -3.56 8.03 4.01
N PHE A 186 -4.67 7.87 3.31
CA PHE A 186 -5.06 6.61 2.68
C PHE A 186 -5.52 6.80 1.24
N ILE A 187 -4.93 6.01 0.35
CA ILE A 187 -5.42 5.82 -1.02
C ILE A 187 -6.01 4.42 -1.06
N LEU A 188 -7.33 4.33 -1.22
CA LEU A 188 -8.06 3.08 -1.19
C LEU A 188 -8.41 2.68 -2.62
N VAL A 189 -7.72 1.67 -3.12
CA VAL A 189 -7.71 1.29 -4.54
C VAL A 189 -8.77 0.24 -4.80
N ASP A 190 -9.67 0.49 -5.74
CA ASP A 190 -10.81 -0.38 -5.98
C ASP A 190 -10.82 -0.93 -7.41
N ASP A 191 -10.93 -2.25 -7.51
CA ASP A 191 -11.10 -3.03 -8.74
C ASP A 191 -12.44 -3.81 -8.75
N GLY A 192 -13.33 -3.51 -7.80
CA GLY A 192 -14.61 -4.20 -7.63
C GLY A 192 -14.53 -5.55 -6.92
N THR A 193 -13.34 -6.06 -6.61
CA THR A 193 -13.18 -7.34 -5.91
C THR A 193 -13.38 -7.20 -4.41
N VAL A 194 -13.64 -8.33 -3.73
CA VAL A 194 -13.71 -8.42 -2.27
C VAL A 194 -12.72 -9.45 -1.77
N GLY A 195 -11.93 -9.10 -0.76
CA GLY A 195 -10.95 -9.97 -0.13
C GLY A 195 -9.72 -10.31 -0.98
N LYS A 196 -9.56 -9.69 -2.16
CA LYS A 196 -8.40 -9.89 -3.03
C LYS A 196 -7.41 -8.72 -2.91
N TYR A 197 -6.13 -9.07 -2.88
CA TYR A 197 -5.03 -8.13 -2.98
C TYR A 197 -4.51 -8.06 -4.41
N GLY A 198 -3.84 -6.97 -4.80
CA GLY A 198 -3.22 -6.81 -6.10
C GLY A 198 -3.66 -5.56 -6.86
N ALA A 199 -4.88 -5.07 -6.60
CA ALA A 199 -5.44 -3.87 -7.23
C ALA A 199 -4.54 -2.65 -7.10
N GLU A 200 -3.81 -2.54 -5.98
CA GLU A 200 -2.96 -1.41 -5.64
C GLU A 200 -1.55 -1.48 -6.25
N VAL A 201 -1.10 -2.65 -6.70
CA VAL A 201 0.32 -2.91 -7.00
C VAL A 201 0.81 -2.02 -8.14
N LYS A 202 0.13 -2.06 -9.28
CA LYS A 202 0.50 -1.25 -10.46
C LYS A 202 0.38 0.25 -10.15
N LEU A 203 -0.74 0.67 -9.58
CA LEU A 203 -1.02 2.07 -9.25
C LEU A 203 0.03 2.63 -8.27
N ARG A 204 0.46 1.86 -7.28
CA ARG A 204 1.54 2.24 -6.36
C ARG A 204 2.86 2.48 -7.10
N ARG A 205 3.26 1.58 -8.00
CA ARG A 205 4.50 1.73 -8.80
C ARG A 205 4.44 2.97 -9.68
N GLU A 206 3.33 3.19 -10.37
CA GLU A 206 3.14 4.34 -11.26
C GLU A 206 3.08 5.66 -10.49
N LEU A 207 2.48 5.67 -9.28
CA LEU A 207 2.51 6.82 -8.38
C LEU A 207 3.93 7.14 -7.91
N GLU A 208 4.72 6.15 -7.53
CA GLU A 208 6.12 6.36 -7.14
C GLU A 208 6.94 6.96 -8.29
N LYS A 209 6.77 6.47 -9.52
CA LYS A 209 7.40 7.04 -10.73
C LYS A 209 6.97 8.50 -10.95
N THR A 210 5.68 8.79 -10.79
CA THR A 210 5.13 10.13 -10.97
C THR A 210 5.67 11.11 -9.93
N ILE A 211 5.83 10.66 -8.68
CA ILE A 211 6.49 11.44 -7.62
C ILE A 211 7.97 11.65 -7.96
N ASN A 212 8.67 10.61 -8.44
CA ASN A 212 10.08 10.70 -8.82
C ASN A 212 10.35 11.77 -9.89
N LEU A 213 9.42 11.98 -10.83
CA LEU A 213 9.53 13.02 -11.86
C LEU A 213 9.36 14.45 -11.32
N GLN A 214 8.90 14.63 -10.08
CA GLN A 214 8.74 15.96 -9.50
C GLN A 214 10.07 16.57 -9.13
N ARG A 215 10.27 17.83 -9.50
CA ARG A 215 11.54 18.54 -9.25
C ARG A 215 11.59 19.09 -7.83
N ILE A 216 12.56 18.64 -7.04
CA ILE A 216 12.81 19.19 -5.69
C ILE A 216 13.66 20.48 -5.79
N HIS A 217 14.61 20.51 -6.71
CA HIS A 217 15.55 21.63 -6.86
C HIS A 217 15.47 22.21 -8.28
N ALA A 218 14.98 23.44 -8.39
CA ALA A 218 14.78 24.14 -9.67
C ALA A 218 16.06 24.29 -10.51
N ARG A 219 17.24 24.30 -9.89
CA ARG A 219 18.54 24.51 -10.57
C ARG A 219 19.27 23.23 -10.98
N ILE A 220 18.98 22.10 -10.35
CA ILE A 220 19.71 20.83 -10.54
C ILE A 220 18.87 19.84 -11.36
N GLY A 221 17.55 20.07 -11.50
CA GLY A 221 16.67 19.18 -12.24
C GLY A 221 16.48 17.82 -11.58
N GLN A 222 16.92 17.66 -10.33
CA GLN A 222 16.81 16.41 -9.59
C GLN A 222 15.36 16.13 -9.19
N GLY A 223 14.90 14.95 -9.60
CA GLY A 223 13.62 14.38 -9.21
C GLY A 223 13.57 13.99 -7.73
N VAL A 224 12.41 13.56 -7.24
CA VAL A 224 12.28 13.00 -5.88
C VAL A 224 12.89 11.61 -5.84
N PRO A 225 13.99 11.35 -5.11
CA PRO A 225 14.53 10.01 -5.00
C PRO A 225 13.52 9.06 -4.34
N VAL A 226 13.45 7.84 -4.85
CA VAL A 226 12.67 6.74 -4.26
C VAL A 226 13.65 5.68 -3.79
N VAL A 227 13.39 5.10 -2.62
CA VAL A 227 14.13 3.94 -2.10
C VAL A 227 13.11 2.90 -1.63
N ALA A 228 13.31 1.65 -2.02
CA ALA A 228 12.51 0.53 -1.54
C ALA A 228 13.14 -0.03 -0.25
N LEU A 229 12.33 -0.27 0.78
CA LEU A 229 12.75 -0.89 2.04
C LEU A 229 11.98 -2.19 2.24
N VAL A 230 12.70 -3.30 2.35
CA VAL A 230 12.11 -4.65 2.36
C VAL A 230 12.26 -5.30 3.74
N PHE A 231 11.15 -5.81 4.26
CA PHE A 231 11.08 -6.58 5.49
C PHE A 231 10.45 -7.94 5.21
N GLU A 232 11.08 -9.00 5.67
CA GLU A 232 10.45 -10.32 5.74
C GLU A 232 9.99 -10.74 4.31
N GLY A 233 8.69 -10.90 4.03
CA GLY A 233 8.15 -11.02 2.68
C GLY A 233 7.96 -12.45 2.18
N GLY A 234 6.97 -12.61 1.30
CA GLY A 234 6.76 -13.82 0.50
C GLY A 234 7.35 -13.69 -0.92
N PRO A 235 7.07 -14.64 -1.82
CA PRO A 235 7.61 -14.65 -3.19
C PRO A 235 7.35 -13.34 -3.97
N ASN A 236 6.19 -12.72 -3.77
CA ASN A 236 5.85 -11.45 -4.43
C ASN A 236 6.83 -10.32 -4.09
N VAL A 237 7.44 -10.33 -2.90
CA VAL A 237 8.45 -9.33 -2.53
C VAL A 237 9.70 -9.47 -3.40
N VAL A 238 10.09 -10.69 -3.78
CA VAL A 238 11.22 -10.90 -4.70
C VAL A 238 10.91 -10.32 -6.08
N LEU A 239 9.69 -10.52 -6.57
CA LEU A 239 9.24 -9.92 -7.84
C LEU A 239 9.23 -8.39 -7.77
N THR A 240 8.74 -7.83 -6.66
CA THR A 240 8.79 -6.38 -6.43
C THR A 240 10.23 -5.85 -6.43
N VAL A 241 11.17 -6.53 -5.76
CA VAL A 241 12.59 -6.16 -5.77
C VAL A 241 13.17 -6.20 -7.18
N LEU A 242 12.89 -7.26 -7.94
CA LEU A 242 13.32 -7.37 -9.33
C LEU A 242 12.78 -6.20 -10.17
N GLU A 243 11.51 -5.86 -10.03
CA GLU A 243 10.88 -4.74 -10.74
C GLU A 243 11.61 -3.42 -10.45
N TYR A 244 11.89 -3.12 -9.18
CA TYR A 244 12.63 -1.91 -8.77
C TYR A 244 14.04 -1.85 -9.38
N LEU A 245 14.75 -2.99 -9.42
CA LEU A 245 16.11 -3.06 -9.94
C LEU A 245 16.18 -3.02 -11.48
N GLN A 246 15.09 -3.39 -12.16
CA GLN A 246 14.98 -3.34 -13.62
C GLN A 246 14.58 -1.96 -14.15
N GLU A 247 14.22 -1.02 -13.29
CA GLU A 247 13.94 0.36 -13.72
C GLU A 247 15.18 1.05 -14.27
N ASN A 248 14.96 2.12 -15.04
CA ASN A 248 16.05 2.92 -15.60
C ASN A 248 15.87 4.40 -15.22
N PRO A 249 16.67 4.94 -14.28
CA PRO A 249 17.69 4.24 -13.50
C PRO A 249 17.09 3.28 -12.45
N PRO A 250 17.84 2.26 -11.99
CA PRO A 250 17.38 1.35 -10.95
C PRO A 250 17.03 2.08 -9.66
N VAL A 251 15.96 1.65 -9.00
CA VAL A 251 15.61 2.15 -7.67
C VAL A 251 16.40 1.37 -6.61
N PRO A 252 17.13 2.05 -5.72
CA PRO A 252 17.85 1.38 -4.64
C PRO A 252 16.92 0.59 -3.71
N VAL A 253 17.33 -0.62 -3.36
CA VAL A 253 16.60 -1.51 -2.46
C VAL A 253 17.43 -1.75 -1.21
N VAL A 254 16.86 -1.48 -0.04
CA VAL A 254 17.43 -1.79 1.27
C VAL A 254 16.73 -3.02 1.82
N VAL A 255 17.47 -4.11 1.99
CA VAL A 255 16.95 -5.37 2.53
C VAL A 255 17.27 -5.46 4.04
N CYS A 256 16.23 -5.61 4.86
CA CYS A 256 16.39 -5.74 6.31
C CYS A 256 16.67 -7.20 6.69
N GLU A 257 17.94 -7.58 6.78
CA GLU A 257 18.34 -8.91 7.26
C GLU A 257 17.87 -9.20 8.70
N GLY A 258 17.57 -10.46 8.97
CA GLY A 258 17.09 -10.98 10.25
C GLY A 258 15.58 -10.74 10.45
N THR A 259 14.89 -10.32 9.40
CA THR A 259 13.44 -10.12 9.44
C THR A 259 12.66 -11.34 8.96
N GLY A 260 13.30 -12.30 8.28
CA GLY A 260 12.71 -13.58 7.88
C GLY A 260 12.49 -13.74 6.37
N ARG A 261 12.13 -14.96 5.97
CA ARG A 261 11.68 -15.37 4.61
C ARG A 261 12.44 -14.66 3.46
N ALA A 262 11.75 -13.94 2.58
CA ALA A 262 12.33 -13.40 1.35
C ALA A 262 13.50 -12.43 1.61
N ALA A 263 13.40 -11.58 2.63
CA ALA A 263 14.46 -10.64 2.98
C ALA A 263 15.76 -11.36 3.38
N ASP A 264 15.68 -12.42 4.17
CA ASP A 264 16.86 -13.17 4.59
C ASP A 264 17.47 -13.98 3.44
N ILE A 265 16.64 -14.51 2.53
CA ILE A 265 17.11 -15.17 1.31
C ILE A 265 17.88 -14.18 0.44
N LEU A 266 17.31 -13.00 0.18
CA LEU A 266 17.95 -11.94 -0.63
C LEU A 266 19.26 -11.48 0.01
N ALA A 267 19.28 -11.27 1.33
CA ALA A 267 20.49 -10.88 2.06
C ALA A 267 21.57 -11.95 2.01
N HIS A 268 21.20 -13.23 2.16
CA HIS A 268 22.14 -14.34 2.09
C HIS A 268 22.76 -14.47 0.69
N VAL A 269 21.94 -14.43 -0.36
CA VAL A 269 22.42 -14.50 -1.75
C VAL A 269 23.38 -13.34 -2.05
N HIS A 270 23.02 -12.11 -1.66
CA HIS A 270 23.86 -10.94 -1.88
C HIS A 270 25.26 -11.10 -1.25
N LYS A 271 25.34 -11.56 0.00
CA LYS A 271 26.63 -11.81 0.68
C LYS A 271 27.45 -12.90 0.00
N GLN A 272 26.80 -14.01 -0.40
CA GLN A 272 27.49 -15.10 -1.09
C GLN A 272 28.02 -14.69 -2.47
N THR A 273 27.34 -13.76 -3.16
CA THR A 273 27.83 -13.21 -4.43
C THR A 273 28.96 -12.19 -4.27
N GLU A 274 29.09 -11.54 -3.11
CA GLU A 274 30.22 -10.65 -2.82
C GLU A 274 31.48 -11.42 -2.37
N GLU A 275 31.33 -12.59 -1.75
CA GLU A 275 32.45 -13.42 -1.27
C GLU A 275 33.07 -14.34 -2.36
N GLY A 276 32.63 -14.25 -3.62
CA GLY A 276 32.94 -15.22 -4.68
C GLY A 276 33.26 -14.68 -6.09
N GLY A 277 33.91 -13.52 -6.23
CA GLY A 277 34.37 -13.01 -7.54
C GLY A 277 35.42 -11.92 -7.45
#